data_AF-A0A8T3T4A4-F1
#
_entry.id   AF-A0A8T3T4A4-F1
#
_cell.length_a   1.000
_cell.length_b   1.000
_cell.length_c   1.000
_cell.angle_alpha   90.00
_cell.angle_beta   90.00
_cell.angle_gamma   90.00
#
_symmetry.space_group_name_H-M   'P 1'
#
loop_
_entity.id
_entity.type
_entity.pdbx_description
1 polymer ?
#
loop_
_entity_poly.entity_id
_entity_poly.type
_entity_poly.pdbx_seq_one_letter_code
_entity_poly.pdbx_strand_id
1 'polypeptide(L)'
;MPRPPVHPANDLNALSGAEWLYFTKSLWTTAYPSELGHPARKAHGANKPPRLMARLIEFFSRPSELVLDPFAGVGGTLLGAAICREPRRALGFELDPRWVAVYEAVVRDARADRDGAGAQLIDLGSADPGGPRSFDPSGCSLHQGDALRLIDELADASVDFIATDPPYNPQLRLTMAGGRLAIAHANRRTDYAMIGEDPRDIANSASYDEYLDRMGDVFGALRRVLRPGRYAVVIVRDAYQDGRYRFTAADLAGRAQEVGFVAKGDLVWYQAGTRLRPYGYPRGFVPNIVHQHILVLGTPGPR
;
A
#
# COMPACT_ATOMS: atom_id res chain seq x y z
N MET A 1 -15.18 26.79 10.42
CA MET A 1 -13.99 27.59 10.76
C MET A 1 -13.00 27.50 9.60
N PRO A 2 -12.25 28.56 9.28
CA PRO A 2 -11.19 28.49 8.27
C PRO A 2 -10.13 27.46 8.68
N ARG A 3 -9.55 26.76 7.70
CA ARG A 3 -8.45 25.81 7.92
C ARG A 3 -7.26 26.55 8.56
N PRO A 4 -6.69 26.07 9.69
CA PRO A 4 -5.55 26.73 10.30
C PRO A 4 -4.35 26.80 9.33
N PRO A 5 -3.50 27.83 9.43
CA PRO A 5 -2.36 27.96 8.54
C PRO A 5 -1.35 26.82 8.74
N VAL A 6 -0.66 26.47 7.65
CA VAL A 6 0.50 25.55 7.68
C VAL A 6 1.69 26.31 8.26
N HIS A 7 2.48 25.66 9.11
CA HIS A 7 3.69 26.27 9.64
C HIS A 7 4.69 26.57 8.49
N PRO A 8 5.31 27.76 8.42
CA PRO A 8 6.15 28.15 7.28
C PRO A 8 7.39 27.27 7.11
N ALA A 9 7.87 26.63 8.18
CA ALA A 9 8.98 25.66 8.13
C ALA A 9 8.55 24.21 7.88
N ASN A 10 7.26 23.94 7.61
CA ASN A 10 6.82 22.60 7.22
C ASN A 10 7.19 22.36 5.76
N ASP A 11 8.27 21.61 5.55
CA ASP A 11 8.77 21.21 4.24
C ASP A 11 8.33 19.80 3.82
N LEU A 12 7.74 19.01 4.73
CA LEU A 12 7.28 17.66 4.48
C LEU A 12 5.93 17.61 3.76
N ASN A 13 4.96 18.43 4.20
CA ASN A 13 3.59 18.38 3.69
C ASN A 13 2.86 19.72 3.80
N ALA A 14 1.60 19.74 3.36
CA ALA A 14 0.72 20.90 3.38
C ALA A 14 -0.35 20.82 4.49
N LEU A 15 -0.03 20.21 5.64
CA LEU A 15 -0.95 20.04 6.77
C LEU A 15 -0.76 21.12 7.83
N SER A 16 -1.86 21.58 8.41
CA SER A 16 -1.84 22.38 9.64
C SER A 16 -1.38 21.52 10.83
N GLY A 17 -0.97 22.15 11.95
CA GLY A 17 -0.53 21.42 13.13
C GLY A 17 -1.60 20.48 13.72
N ALA A 18 -2.87 20.88 13.69
CA ALA A 18 -3.98 20.04 14.14
C ALA A 18 -4.20 18.81 13.22
N GLU A 19 -4.11 19.01 11.90
CA GLU A 19 -4.15 17.90 10.95
C GLU A 19 -2.96 16.96 11.19
N TRP A 20 -1.74 17.49 11.32
CA TRP A 20 -0.52 16.71 11.54
C TRP A 20 -0.64 15.73 12.72
N LEU A 21 -1.10 16.20 13.88
CA LEU A 21 -1.27 15.37 15.09
C LEU A 21 -2.23 14.19 14.88
N TYR A 22 -3.21 14.33 13.98
CA TYR A 22 -4.13 13.23 13.66
C TYR A 22 -3.43 12.09 12.91
N PHE A 23 -2.43 12.39 12.07
CA PHE A 23 -1.68 11.39 11.31
C PHE A 23 -0.59 10.70 12.13
N THR A 24 -0.09 11.31 13.19
CA THR A 24 0.97 10.73 14.04
C THR A 24 0.49 9.64 15.00
N LYS A 25 -0.80 9.28 14.97
CA LYS A 25 -1.31 8.14 15.74
C LYS A 25 -0.71 6.84 15.18
N SER A 26 -0.18 5.99 16.05
CA SER A 26 0.39 4.69 15.65
C SER A 26 -0.63 3.58 15.45
N LEU A 27 -1.91 3.79 15.80
CA LEU A 27 -2.99 2.83 15.61
C LEU A 27 -4.12 3.43 14.76
N TRP A 28 -4.37 2.84 13.61
CA TRP A 28 -5.38 3.29 12.65
C TRP A 28 -6.47 2.23 12.50
N THR A 29 -7.68 2.58 12.92
CA THR A 29 -8.87 1.75 12.66
C THR A 29 -9.73 2.47 11.64
N THR A 30 -9.96 1.82 10.49
CA THR A 30 -10.66 2.47 9.37
C THR A 30 -11.80 1.63 8.83
N ALA A 31 -12.89 2.29 8.45
CA ALA A 31 -13.97 1.75 7.64
C ALA A 31 -14.13 2.65 6.41
N TYR A 32 -13.34 2.41 5.37
CA TYR A 32 -13.41 3.20 4.14
C TYR A 32 -14.58 2.76 3.26
N PRO A 33 -15.21 3.70 2.54
CA PRO A 33 -16.32 3.39 1.66
C PRO A 33 -15.88 2.56 0.44
N SER A 34 -16.85 1.89 -0.18
CA SER A 34 -16.67 1.27 -1.50
C SER A 34 -16.81 2.34 -2.58
N GLU A 35 -15.68 2.87 -3.06
CA GLU A 35 -15.62 3.88 -4.12
C GLU A 35 -14.56 3.52 -5.18
N LEU A 36 -14.57 4.24 -6.30
CA LEU A 36 -13.61 4.11 -7.41
C LEU A 36 -13.46 2.66 -7.87
N GLY A 37 -14.55 2.08 -8.40
CA GLY A 37 -14.54 0.73 -8.96
C GLY A 37 -14.19 -0.38 -7.97
N HIS A 38 -14.50 -0.21 -6.68
CA HIS A 38 -14.20 -1.21 -5.64
C HIS A 38 -14.60 -2.65 -6.01
N PRO A 39 -15.77 -2.95 -6.62
CA PRO A 39 -16.11 -4.31 -7.04
C PRO A 39 -15.10 -4.93 -8.02
N ALA A 40 -14.61 -4.16 -9.00
CA ALA A 40 -13.61 -4.62 -9.96
C ALA A 40 -12.24 -4.79 -9.30
N ARG A 41 -11.82 -3.80 -8.50
CA ARG A 41 -10.53 -3.84 -7.77
C ARG A 41 -10.43 -4.98 -6.77
N LYS A 42 -11.55 -5.36 -6.15
CA LYS A 42 -11.62 -6.47 -5.19
C LYS A 42 -11.23 -7.82 -5.81
N ALA A 43 -11.28 -7.96 -7.14
CA ALA A 43 -10.81 -9.16 -7.83
C ALA A 43 -9.32 -9.46 -7.54
N HIS A 44 -8.50 -8.45 -7.25
CA HIS A 44 -7.10 -8.63 -6.85
C HIS A 44 -6.95 -9.18 -5.42
N GLY A 45 -7.98 -9.15 -4.57
CA GLY A 45 -7.93 -9.67 -3.20
C GLY A 45 -7.11 -8.85 -2.19
N ALA A 46 -6.00 -8.22 -2.60
CA ALA A 46 -5.13 -7.43 -1.73
C ALA A 46 -5.25 -5.91 -1.92
N ASN A 47 -6.23 -5.44 -2.69
CA ASN A 47 -6.36 -4.04 -3.10
C ASN A 47 -6.43 -3.07 -1.90
N LYS A 48 -5.56 -2.05 -1.90
CA LYS A 48 -5.59 -1.02 -0.87
C LYS A 48 -6.72 0.00 -1.09
N PRO A 49 -7.37 0.50 -0.01
CA PRO A 49 -8.33 1.58 -0.11
C PRO A 49 -7.66 2.87 -0.61
N PRO A 50 -8.18 3.53 -1.66
CA PRO A 50 -7.60 4.80 -2.14
C PRO A 50 -7.50 5.87 -1.05
N ARG A 51 -8.47 5.91 -0.13
CA ARG A 51 -8.46 6.84 1.02
C ARG A 51 -7.35 6.57 2.03
N LEU A 52 -6.95 5.31 2.22
CA LEU A 52 -5.78 4.99 3.05
C LEU A 52 -4.53 5.56 2.38
N MET A 53 -4.38 5.33 1.08
CA MET A 53 -3.24 5.80 0.31
C MET A 53 -3.19 7.33 0.25
N ALA A 54 -4.32 8.00 0.00
CA ALA A 54 -4.42 9.45 0.04
C ALA A 54 -3.99 10.02 1.40
N ARG A 55 -4.36 9.36 2.50
CA ARG A 55 -3.95 9.74 3.85
C ARG A 55 -2.42 9.67 4.00
N LEU A 56 -1.78 8.60 3.53
CA LEU A 56 -0.32 8.46 3.58
C LEU A 56 0.38 9.48 2.68
N ILE A 57 -0.11 9.64 1.44
CA ILE A 57 0.43 10.57 0.45
C ILE A 57 0.34 12.02 0.95
N GLU A 58 -0.80 12.44 1.50
CA GLU A 58 -0.97 13.80 2.03
C GLU A 58 -0.02 14.10 3.20
N PHE A 59 0.39 13.09 3.95
CA PHE A 59 1.29 13.25 5.09
C PHE A 59 2.77 13.28 4.69
N PHE A 60 3.17 12.46 3.71
CA PHE A 60 4.60 12.31 3.34
C PHE A 60 4.98 13.06 2.05
N SER A 61 4.06 13.81 1.45
CA SER A 61 4.32 14.61 0.25
C SER A 61 3.57 15.94 0.21
N ARG A 62 4.10 16.86 -0.58
CA ARG A 62 3.48 18.13 -0.96
C ARG A 62 2.66 17.99 -2.26
N PRO A 63 1.78 18.94 -2.55
CA PRO A 63 1.12 19.01 -3.85
C PRO A 63 2.11 18.93 -5.01
N SER A 64 1.72 18.23 -6.09
CA SER A 64 2.52 18.02 -7.31
C SER A 64 3.82 17.21 -7.18
N GLU A 65 4.21 16.80 -5.97
CA GLU A 65 5.33 15.87 -5.77
C GLU A 65 5.04 14.48 -6.35
N LEU A 66 6.11 13.76 -6.71
CA LEU A 66 6.02 12.45 -7.35
C LEU A 66 5.99 11.33 -6.31
N VAL A 67 4.90 10.57 -6.34
CA VAL A 67 4.72 9.32 -5.59
C VAL A 67 5.06 8.12 -6.48
N LEU A 68 5.86 7.19 -5.97
CA LEU A 68 6.16 5.92 -6.66
C LEU A 68 5.50 4.74 -5.92
N ASP A 69 4.90 3.84 -6.68
CA ASP A 69 4.47 2.52 -6.23
C ASP A 69 5.03 1.41 -7.15
N PRO A 70 6.06 0.66 -6.73
CA PRO A 70 6.62 -0.43 -7.52
C PRO A 70 5.71 -1.65 -7.64
N PHE A 71 4.64 -1.74 -6.85
CA PHE A 71 3.72 -2.88 -6.81
C PHE A 71 2.27 -2.40 -6.83
N ALA A 72 1.94 -1.64 -7.86
CA ALA A 72 0.71 -0.84 -7.89
C ALA A 72 -0.57 -1.69 -7.95
N GLY A 73 -0.52 -2.94 -8.42
CA GLY A 73 -1.68 -3.81 -8.53
C GLY A 73 -2.80 -3.15 -9.31
N VAL A 74 -3.97 -3.06 -8.69
CA VAL A 74 -5.15 -2.35 -9.23
C VAL A 74 -5.14 -0.83 -8.95
N GLY A 75 -3.96 -0.25 -8.72
CA GLY A 75 -3.68 1.18 -8.63
C GLY A 75 -4.18 1.87 -7.37
N GLY A 76 -4.20 1.19 -6.22
CA GLY A 76 -4.65 1.79 -4.94
C GLY A 76 -3.91 3.10 -4.60
N THR A 77 -2.59 3.12 -4.80
CA THR A 77 -1.75 4.31 -4.58
C THR A 77 -2.04 5.43 -5.56
N LEU A 78 -2.19 5.11 -6.86
CA LEU A 78 -2.45 6.09 -7.92
C LEU A 78 -3.85 6.72 -7.75
N LEU A 79 -4.85 5.89 -7.45
CA LEU A 79 -6.19 6.39 -7.10
C LEU A 79 -6.14 7.25 -5.82
N GLY A 80 -5.30 6.90 -4.85
CA GLY A 80 -5.06 7.71 -3.66
C GLY A 80 -4.47 9.08 -3.98
N ALA A 81 -3.45 9.13 -4.84
CA ALA A 81 -2.84 10.37 -5.32
C ALA A 81 -3.86 11.25 -6.06
N ALA A 82 -4.72 10.65 -6.87
CA ALA A 82 -5.77 11.32 -7.63
C ALA A 82 -6.89 11.92 -6.77
N ILE A 83 -7.07 11.45 -5.53
CA ILE A 83 -8.09 11.98 -4.59
C ILE A 83 -7.51 12.79 -3.44
N CYS A 84 -6.20 13.03 -3.44
CA CYS A 84 -5.61 13.98 -2.52
C CYS A 84 -6.26 15.36 -2.73
N ARG A 85 -6.45 16.15 -1.67
CA ARG A 85 -7.12 17.47 -1.74
C ARG A 85 -6.46 18.41 -2.74
N GLU A 86 -5.17 18.23 -2.90
CA GLU A 86 -4.41 18.70 -4.04
C GLU A 86 -3.78 17.46 -4.68
N PRO A 87 -4.15 17.09 -5.91
CA PRO A 87 -3.66 15.86 -6.52
C PRO A 87 -2.13 15.78 -6.57
N ARG A 88 -1.60 14.57 -6.40
CA ARG A 88 -0.16 14.28 -6.56
C ARG A 88 0.10 13.65 -7.92
N ARG A 89 1.34 13.75 -8.37
CA ARG A 89 1.80 12.92 -9.50
C ARG A 89 2.09 11.53 -8.96
N ALA A 90 1.67 10.49 -9.66
CA ALA A 90 1.92 9.11 -9.24
C ALA A 90 2.39 8.25 -10.40
N LEU A 91 3.46 7.51 -10.18
CA LEU A 91 3.97 6.50 -11.09
C LEU A 91 3.81 5.13 -10.42
N GLY A 92 3.14 4.21 -11.11
CA GLY A 92 2.96 2.83 -10.67
C GLY A 92 3.59 1.85 -11.63
N PHE A 93 4.09 0.73 -11.09
CA PHE A 93 4.52 -0.43 -11.88
C PHE A 93 3.69 -1.66 -11.50
N GLU A 94 3.35 -2.47 -12.49
CA GLU A 94 2.60 -3.70 -12.29
C GLU A 94 3.02 -4.75 -13.31
N LEU A 95 3.33 -5.95 -12.83
CA LEU A 95 3.84 -7.03 -13.68
C LEU A 95 2.71 -7.68 -14.51
N ASP A 96 1.56 -7.90 -13.88
CA ASP A 96 0.44 -8.62 -14.47
C ASP A 96 -0.47 -7.68 -15.27
N PRO A 97 -0.58 -7.86 -16.60
CA PRO A 97 -1.40 -6.99 -17.45
C PRO A 97 -2.89 -6.98 -17.06
N ARG A 98 -3.38 -8.02 -16.37
CA ARG A 98 -4.77 -8.08 -15.91
C ARG A 98 -5.08 -6.97 -14.92
N TRP A 99 -4.16 -6.67 -14.00
CA TRP A 99 -4.36 -5.64 -12.98
C TRP A 99 -4.21 -4.23 -13.54
N VAL A 100 -3.31 -4.07 -14.52
CA VAL A 100 -3.22 -2.84 -15.33
C VAL A 100 -4.55 -2.54 -16.02
N ALA A 101 -5.14 -3.54 -16.70
CA ALA A 101 -6.42 -3.38 -17.38
C ALA A 101 -7.57 -3.02 -16.42
N VAL A 102 -7.58 -3.59 -15.21
CA VAL A 102 -8.56 -3.22 -14.17
C VAL A 102 -8.39 -1.76 -13.75
N TYR A 103 -7.16 -1.31 -13.48
CA TYR A 103 -6.91 0.09 -13.12
C TYR A 103 -7.35 1.05 -14.23
N GLU A 104 -6.98 0.77 -15.48
CA GLU A 104 -7.33 1.61 -16.64
C GLU A 104 -8.84 1.70 -16.83
N ALA A 105 -9.57 0.58 -16.69
CA ALA A 105 -11.02 0.57 -16.74
C ALA A 105 -11.63 1.43 -15.63
N VAL A 106 -11.15 1.30 -14.39
CA VAL A 106 -11.62 2.11 -13.26
C VAL A 106 -11.39 3.60 -13.51
N VAL A 107 -10.21 3.99 -14.01
CA VAL A 107 -9.90 5.40 -14.31
C VAL A 107 -10.78 5.93 -15.44
N ARG A 108 -10.94 5.17 -16.53
CA ARG A 108 -11.80 5.53 -17.65
C ARG A 108 -13.24 5.75 -17.19
N ASP A 109 -13.80 4.79 -16.46
CA ASP A 109 -15.19 4.84 -16.00
C ASP A 109 -15.37 5.98 -14.98
N ALA A 110 -14.41 6.19 -14.07
CA ALA A 110 -14.43 7.29 -13.12
C ALA A 110 -14.27 8.67 -13.77
N ARG A 111 -13.55 8.80 -14.91
CA ARG A 111 -13.49 10.04 -15.69
C ARG A 111 -14.79 10.32 -16.44
N ALA A 112 -15.42 9.27 -16.98
CA ALA A 112 -16.66 9.37 -17.74
C ALA A 112 -17.89 9.63 -16.85
N ASP A 113 -17.79 9.30 -15.56
CA ASP A 113 -18.87 9.52 -14.59
C ASP A 113 -19.32 10.99 -14.57
N ARG A 114 -20.62 11.19 -14.29
CA ARG A 114 -21.29 12.50 -14.26
C ARG A 114 -21.00 13.34 -15.51
N ASP A 115 -21.18 12.75 -16.69
CA ASP A 115 -20.98 13.40 -18.00
C ASP A 115 -19.59 14.04 -18.17
N GLY A 116 -18.56 13.41 -17.60
CA GLY A 116 -17.19 13.91 -17.66
C GLY A 116 -16.76 14.80 -16.49
N ALA A 117 -17.63 15.06 -15.52
CA ALA A 117 -17.29 15.80 -14.30
C ALA A 117 -16.47 14.96 -13.27
N GLY A 118 -16.15 13.70 -13.61
CA GLY A 118 -15.37 12.79 -12.79
C GLY A 118 -16.20 12.12 -11.69
N ALA A 119 -15.64 11.15 -10.97
CA ALA A 119 -16.36 10.41 -9.92
C ALA A 119 -16.75 11.29 -8.73
N GLN A 120 -17.98 11.11 -8.21
CA GLN A 120 -18.36 11.70 -6.93
C GLN A 120 -17.80 10.88 -5.76
N LEU A 121 -16.95 11.51 -4.96
CA LEU A 121 -16.38 10.89 -3.78
C LEU A 121 -17.31 11.07 -2.56
N ILE A 122 -17.36 10.05 -1.70
CA ILE A 122 -18.18 10.09 -0.50
C ILE A 122 -17.59 11.09 0.50
N ASP A 123 -18.44 11.97 1.05
CA ASP A 123 -18.05 12.86 2.14
C ASP A 123 -17.99 12.07 3.45
N LEU A 124 -16.81 12.06 4.08
CA LEU A 124 -16.56 11.36 5.34
C LEU A 124 -16.74 12.29 6.57
N GLY A 125 -17.10 13.55 6.36
CA GLY A 125 -17.34 14.52 7.43
C GLY A 125 -16.15 14.63 8.38
N SER A 126 -16.40 14.55 9.70
CA SER A 126 -15.35 14.68 10.72
C SER A 126 -14.34 13.53 10.77
N ALA A 127 -14.62 12.39 10.11
CA ALA A 127 -13.68 11.27 10.03
C ALA A 127 -12.53 11.53 9.03
N ASP A 128 -12.73 12.47 8.10
CA ASP A 128 -11.72 13.03 7.21
C ASP A 128 -11.73 14.55 7.43
N PRO A 129 -11.03 15.07 8.46
CA PRO A 129 -11.08 16.48 8.86
C PRO A 129 -10.59 17.45 7.77
N GLY A 130 -10.20 16.90 6.63
CA GLY A 130 -9.65 17.61 5.51
C GLY A 130 -10.63 18.32 4.59
N GLY A 131 -11.92 18.00 4.65
CA GLY A 131 -12.93 18.54 3.76
C GLY A 131 -13.11 17.74 2.46
N PRO A 132 -13.84 18.29 1.47
CA PRO A 132 -14.24 17.57 0.27
C PRO A 132 -13.04 17.24 -0.64
N ARG A 133 -13.15 16.12 -1.36
CA ARG A 133 -12.16 15.63 -2.32
C ARG A 133 -12.77 15.58 -3.73
N SER A 134 -11.95 15.85 -4.74
CA SER A 134 -12.25 15.57 -6.14
C SER A 134 -11.43 14.37 -6.62
N PHE A 135 -11.69 13.92 -7.84
CA PHE A 135 -10.90 12.87 -8.50
C PHE A 135 -10.22 13.46 -9.74
N ASP A 136 -8.89 13.52 -9.72
CA ASP A 136 -8.07 13.96 -10.85
C ASP A 136 -6.87 13.03 -11.05
N PRO A 137 -6.97 12.08 -12.01
CA PRO A 137 -5.90 11.14 -12.30
C PRO A 137 -4.96 11.64 -13.42
N SER A 138 -4.99 12.92 -13.81
CA SER A 138 -4.18 13.45 -14.92
C SER A 138 -2.66 13.32 -14.69
N GLY A 139 -2.22 13.38 -13.43
CA GLY A 139 -0.82 13.18 -13.03
C GLY A 139 -0.43 11.73 -12.73
N CYS A 140 -1.31 10.75 -12.99
CA CYS A 140 -1.13 9.35 -12.59
C CYS A 140 -0.91 8.44 -13.80
N SER A 141 0.19 7.67 -13.81
CA SER A 141 0.51 6.70 -14.86
C SER A 141 0.89 5.33 -14.28
N LEU A 142 0.28 4.27 -14.80
CA LEU A 142 0.60 2.88 -14.46
C LEU A 142 1.28 2.22 -15.65
N HIS A 143 2.50 1.70 -15.48
CA HIS A 143 3.24 1.02 -16.53
C HIS A 143 3.29 -0.48 -16.25
N GLN A 144 3.06 -1.28 -17.28
CA GLN A 144 3.20 -2.73 -17.20
C GLN A 144 4.68 -3.11 -17.28
N GLY A 145 5.18 -3.87 -16.29
CA GLY A 145 6.52 -4.44 -16.35
C GLY A 145 7.08 -4.85 -14.99
N ASP A 146 8.30 -5.38 -15.05
CA ASP A 146 9.06 -5.73 -13.84
C ASP A 146 9.52 -4.45 -13.14
N ALA A 147 9.21 -4.34 -11.84
CA ALA A 147 9.47 -3.14 -11.07
C ALA A 147 10.96 -2.77 -11.02
N LEU A 148 11.86 -3.75 -10.84
CA LEU A 148 13.29 -3.47 -10.78
C LEU A 148 13.81 -2.88 -12.09
N ARG A 149 13.40 -3.47 -13.22
CA ARG A 149 13.77 -2.94 -14.55
C ARG A 149 13.23 -1.53 -14.79
N LEU A 150 11.98 -1.27 -14.42
CA LEU A 150 11.36 0.04 -14.64
C LEU A 150 11.91 1.11 -13.69
N ILE A 151 12.31 0.74 -12.46
CA ILE A 151 12.99 1.67 -11.54
C ILE A 151 14.38 2.04 -12.07
N ASP A 152 15.07 1.13 -12.77
CA ASP A 152 16.39 1.40 -13.38
C ASP A 152 16.35 2.49 -14.47
N GLU A 153 15.20 2.71 -15.09
CA GLU A 153 14.99 3.81 -16.05
C GLU A 153 14.80 5.17 -15.37
N LEU A 154 14.56 5.20 -14.06
CA LEU A 154 14.37 6.44 -13.30
C LEU A 154 15.71 7.04 -12.87
N ALA A 155 15.81 8.37 -12.96
CA ALA A 155 16.96 9.11 -12.46
C ALA A 155 17.09 8.98 -10.93
N ASP A 156 18.31 9.03 -10.43
CA ASP A 156 18.61 9.07 -9.00
C ASP A 156 17.94 10.27 -8.33
N ALA A 157 17.47 10.10 -7.09
CA ALA A 157 16.82 11.16 -6.31
C ALA A 157 15.72 11.93 -7.09
N SER A 158 14.89 11.21 -7.85
CA SER A 158 13.79 11.78 -8.66
C SER A 158 12.40 11.60 -8.06
N VAL A 159 12.27 10.81 -6.99
CA VAL A 159 11.00 10.50 -6.31
C VAL A 159 10.93 11.20 -4.95
N ASP A 160 9.76 11.76 -4.63
CA ASP A 160 9.55 12.51 -3.39
C ASP A 160 8.90 11.67 -2.28
N PHE A 161 8.13 10.64 -2.64
CA PHE A 161 7.53 9.71 -1.69
C PHE A 161 7.33 8.33 -2.33
N ILE A 162 7.55 7.27 -1.57
CA ILE A 162 7.22 5.90 -2.00
C ILE A 162 6.10 5.37 -1.11
N ALA A 163 5.07 4.80 -1.71
CA ALA A 163 4.01 4.12 -0.97
C ALA A 163 3.64 2.84 -1.69
N THR A 164 3.79 1.71 -1.00
CA THR A 164 3.64 0.42 -1.68
C THR A 164 3.15 -0.68 -0.75
N ASP A 165 2.62 -1.72 -1.37
CA ASP A 165 2.03 -2.91 -0.79
C ASP A 165 2.59 -4.12 -1.55
N PRO A 166 3.82 -4.58 -1.27
CA PRO A 166 4.48 -5.59 -2.10
C PRO A 166 3.70 -6.90 -2.14
N PRO A 167 3.92 -7.74 -3.17
CA PRO A 167 3.33 -9.07 -3.22
C PRO A 167 3.94 -9.92 -2.10
N TYR A 168 3.25 -10.00 -0.97
CA TYR A 168 3.55 -10.99 0.06
C TYR A 168 2.92 -12.29 -0.37
N ASN A 169 3.66 -13.39 -0.15
CA ASN A 169 3.19 -14.74 0.13
C ASN A 169 4.11 -15.78 -0.55
N PRO A 170 5.44 -15.75 -0.33
CA PRO A 170 6.37 -16.67 -0.96
C PRO A 170 5.94 -18.09 -0.67
N GLN A 171 5.46 -18.78 -1.73
CA GLN A 171 4.92 -20.14 -1.73
C GLN A 171 4.45 -20.62 -0.36
N LEU A 172 3.43 -19.97 0.19
CA LEU A 172 2.80 -20.51 1.37
C LEU A 172 2.22 -21.88 1.01
N ARG A 173 2.87 -22.95 1.47
CA ARG A 173 2.20 -24.23 1.64
C ARG A 173 0.93 -23.92 2.41
N LEU A 174 -0.23 -24.01 1.76
CA LEU A 174 -1.54 -23.64 2.29
C LEU A 174 -1.69 -24.18 3.71
N THR A 175 -1.47 -23.33 4.72
CA THR A 175 -1.22 -23.86 6.06
C THR A 175 -2.50 -24.33 6.75
N MET A 176 -3.68 -23.78 6.40
CA MET A 176 -4.90 -24.09 7.17
C MET A 176 -6.25 -24.00 6.41
N ALA A 177 -6.24 -23.63 5.14
CA ALA A 177 -7.46 -23.39 4.35
C ALA A 177 -7.65 -24.36 3.18
N GLY A 178 -6.71 -25.28 2.99
CA GLY A 178 -6.83 -26.43 2.10
C GLY A 178 -7.00 -27.73 2.91
N GLY A 179 -7.65 -28.73 2.32
CA GLY A 179 -7.85 -30.07 2.91
C GLY A 179 -9.31 -30.41 3.22
N ARG A 180 -9.54 -31.64 3.71
CA ARG A 180 -10.88 -32.23 3.91
C ARG A 180 -11.83 -31.37 4.77
N LEU A 181 -11.29 -30.62 5.74
CA LEU A 181 -12.06 -29.73 6.62
C LEU A 181 -12.47 -28.40 5.95
N ALA A 182 -11.70 -27.89 5.00
CA ALA A 182 -12.07 -26.69 4.21
C ALA A 182 -13.08 -27.04 3.09
N ILE A 183 -13.12 -28.30 2.68
CA ILE A 183 -14.17 -28.84 1.81
C ILE A 183 -15.49 -28.98 2.58
N ALA A 184 -15.45 -29.48 3.82
CA ALA A 184 -16.63 -29.69 4.66
C ALA A 184 -17.16 -28.42 5.37
N HIS A 185 -16.31 -27.41 5.61
CA HIS A 185 -16.69 -26.21 6.34
C HIS A 185 -16.30 -24.94 5.57
N ALA A 186 -17.30 -24.32 4.92
CA ALA A 186 -17.12 -23.11 4.12
C ALA A 186 -16.46 -21.94 4.89
N ASN A 187 -16.67 -21.87 6.22
CA ASN A 187 -16.02 -20.87 7.07
C ASN A 187 -14.51 -21.07 7.28
N ARG A 188 -13.90 -22.11 6.68
CA ARG A 188 -12.46 -22.40 6.73
C ARG A 188 -11.72 -22.16 5.41
N ARG A 189 -12.41 -21.92 4.29
CA ARG A 189 -11.77 -21.59 3.01
C ARG A 189 -11.19 -20.16 3.02
N THR A 190 -10.00 -20.00 2.45
CA THR A 190 -9.41 -18.71 2.11
C THR A 190 -9.15 -18.68 0.61
N ASP A 191 -9.79 -17.76 -0.09
CA ASP A 191 -9.67 -17.61 -1.55
C ASP A 191 -8.48 -16.70 -1.93
N TYR A 192 -7.57 -16.46 -0.97
CA TYR A 192 -6.40 -15.59 -1.10
C TYR A 192 -5.19 -16.39 -1.58
N ALA A 193 -5.15 -16.71 -2.87
CA ALA A 193 -3.96 -17.20 -3.54
C ALA A 193 -3.63 -16.25 -4.69
N MET A 194 -2.93 -15.16 -4.37
CA MET A 194 -2.40 -14.21 -5.36
C MET A 194 -1.05 -14.72 -5.85
N ILE A 195 -1.09 -15.79 -6.65
CA ILE A 195 0.10 -16.40 -7.23
C ILE A 195 -0.01 -16.21 -8.74
N GLY A 196 0.83 -15.36 -9.31
CA GLY A 196 1.03 -15.29 -10.76
C GLY A 196 1.86 -16.47 -11.26
N GLU A 197 1.88 -16.72 -12.57
CA GLU A 197 2.76 -17.74 -13.16
C GLU A 197 4.16 -17.19 -13.51
N ASP A 198 4.35 -15.87 -13.39
CA ASP A 198 5.59 -15.21 -13.78
C ASP A 198 6.68 -15.39 -12.70
N PRO A 199 7.85 -15.97 -13.00
CA PRO A 199 8.92 -16.14 -12.01
C PRO A 199 9.47 -14.82 -11.46
N ARG A 200 9.26 -13.70 -12.17
CA ARG A 200 9.63 -12.35 -11.71
C ARG A 200 8.70 -11.81 -10.63
N ASP A 201 7.53 -12.42 -10.44
CA ASP A 201 6.67 -12.11 -9.30
C ASP A 201 7.39 -12.50 -7.99
N ILE A 202 7.52 -11.55 -7.06
CA ILE A 202 8.19 -11.77 -5.78
C ILE A 202 7.36 -12.72 -4.88
N ALA A 203 6.05 -12.82 -5.08
CA ALA A 203 5.22 -13.84 -4.42
C ALA A 203 5.61 -15.28 -4.84
N ASN A 204 6.33 -15.46 -5.94
CA ASN A 204 6.78 -16.78 -6.40
C ASN A 204 8.13 -17.24 -5.82
N SER A 205 8.72 -16.48 -4.88
CA SER A 205 9.96 -16.87 -4.21
C SER A 205 9.82 -18.24 -3.54
N ALA A 206 10.82 -19.11 -3.68
CA ALA A 206 10.77 -20.49 -3.22
C ALA A 206 10.90 -20.62 -1.70
N SER A 207 11.38 -19.58 -1.02
CA SER A 207 11.49 -19.52 0.43
C SER A 207 11.25 -18.12 0.98
N TYR A 208 11.06 -18.04 2.30
CA TYR A 208 10.96 -16.78 3.00
C TYR A 208 12.26 -15.96 2.93
N ASP A 209 13.41 -16.61 3.01
CA ASP A 209 14.71 -15.93 2.95
C ASP A 209 14.96 -15.36 1.55
N GLU A 210 14.64 -16.12 0.49
CA GLU A 210 14.70 -15.63 -0.89
C GLU A 210 13.76 -14.43 -1.11
N TYR A 211 12.57 -14.46 -0.52
CA TYR A 211 11.66 -13.30 -0.54
C TYR A 211 12.28 -12.06 0.10
N LEU A 212 12.93 -12.23 1.26
CA LEU A 212 13.62 -11.12 1.94
C LEU A 212 14.80 -10.59 1.12
N ASP A 213 15.56 -11.46 0.46
CA ASP A 213 16.67 -11.07 -0.41
C ASP A 213 16.17 -10.26 -1.61
N ARG A 214 15.13 -10.74 -2.31
CA ARG A 214 14.52 -10.02 -3.44
C ARG A 214 13.89 -8.69 -3.03
N MET A 215 13.27 -8.63 -1.84
CA MET A 215 12.81 -7.35 -1.29
C MET A 215 13.97 -6.42 -0.92
N GLY A 216 15.12 -6.96 -0.51
CA GLY A 216 16.36 -6.20 -0.33
C GLY A 216 16.81 -5.51 -1.61
N ASP A 217 16.80 -6.22 -2.74
CA ASP A 217 17.12 -5.65 -4.06
C ASP A 217 16.16 -4.50 -4.42
N VAL A 218 14.87 -4.70 -4.16
CA VAL A 218 13.84 -3.67 -4.36
C VAL A 218 14.11 -2.46 -3.47
N PHE A 219 14.42 -2.65 -2.18
CA PHE A 219 14.77 -1.54 -1.30
C PHE A 219 16.01 -0.80 -1.79
N GLY A 220 17.03 -1.49 -2.31
CA GLY A 220 18.21 -0.86 -2.91
C GLY A 220 17.83 0.06 -4.08
N ALA A 221 17.02 -0.44 -5.01
CA ALA A 221 16.54 0.32 -6.16
C ALA A 221 15.68 1.53 -5.72
N LEU A 222 14.76 1.33 -4.77
CA LEU A 222 13.92 2.38 -4.20
C LEU A 222 14.74 3.44 -3.47
N ARG A 223 15.80 3.03 -2.74
CA ARG A 223 16.68 3.94 -2.02
C ARG A 223 17.42 4.88 -2.97
N ARG A 224 17.81 4.40 -4.16
CA ARG A 224 18.51 5.18 -5.18
C ARG A 224 17.64 6.31 -5.74
N VAL A 225 16.38 6.00 -6.06
CA VAL A 225 15.47 6.97 -6.70
C VAL A 225 14.80 7.92 -5.70
N LEU A 226 14.70 7.56 -4.43
CA LEU A 226 14.12 8.41 -3.40
C LEU A 226 15.07 9.57 -3.01
N ARG A 227 14.55 10.80 -3.00
CA ARG A 227 15.30 11.98 -2.59
C ARG A 227 15.77 11.89 -1.13
N PRO A 228 16.97 12.42 -0.80
CA PRO A 228 17.42 12.53 0.59
C PRO A 228 16.42 13.30 1.47
N GLY A 229 16.29 12.87 2.73
CA GLY A 229 15.33 13.44 3.68
C GLY A 229 13.86 13.05 3.43
N ARG A 230 13.56 12.26 2.41
CA ARG A 230 12.20 11.76 2.11
C ARG A 230 11.94 10.37 2.66
N TYR A 231 10.69 9.93 2.52
CA TYR A 231 10.16 8.75 3.17
C TYR A 231 9.66 7.72 2.15
N ALA A 232 9.70 6.47 2.56
CA ALA A 232 9.01 5.35 1.94
C ALA A 232 8.07 4.72 2.97
N VAL A 233 6.91 4.29 2.52
CA VAL A 233 5.97 3.49 3.29
C VAL A 233 5.78 2.15 2.63
N VAL A 234 5.99 1.10 3.41
CA VAL A 234 5.72 -0.29 3.02
C VAL A 234 4.59 -0.79 3.90
N ILE A 235 3.42 -0.96 3.31
CA ILE A 235 2.35 -1.70 3.98
C ILE A 235 2.77 -3.16 3.93
N VAL A 236 2.52 -3.95 4.97
CA VAL A 236 2.82 -5.39 4.98
C VAL A 236 2.01 -6.09 6.05
N ARG A 237 1.66 -7.35 5.82
CA ARG A 237 1.10 -8.21 6.86
C ARG A 237 2.10 -9.26 7.31
N ASP A 238 2.18 -9.45 8.61
CA ASP A 238 2.84 -10.63 9.16
C ASP A 238 2.13 -11.92 8.73
N ALA A 239 2.86 -13.03 8.81
CA ALA A 239 2.39 -14.32 8.32
C ALA A 239 2.49 -15.39 9.41
N TYR A 240 1.65 -16.42 9.32
CA TYR A 240 1.79 -17.63 10.14
C TYR A 240 2.05 -18.82 9.21
N GLN A 241 3.27 -19.35 9.26
CA GLN A 241 3.77 -20.33 8.30
C GLN A 241 4.57 -21.41 9.03
N ASP A 242 4.40 -22.68 8.63
CA ASP A 242 5.12 -23.83 9.21
C ASP A 242 5.09 -23.89 10.75
N GLY A 243 3.93 -23.55 11.33
CA GLY A 243 3.73 -23.56 12.78
C GLY A 243 4.41 -22.39 13.51
N ARG A 244 4.83 -21.34 12.80
CA ARG A 244 5.55 -20.20 13.36
C ARG A 244 4.93 -18.88 12.91
N TYR A 245 4.97 -17.89 13.81
CA TYR A 245 4.67 -16.50 13.47
C TYR A 245 5.91 -15.87 12.82
N ARG A 246 5.73 -15.24 11.66
CA ARG A 246 6.75 -14.54 10.88
C ARG A 246 6.51 -13.04 11.03
N PHE A 247 7.47 -12.36 11.64
CA PHE A 247 7.46 -10.92 11.86
C PHE A 247 7.94 -10.18 10.60
N THR A 248 7.24 -10.41 9.49
CA THR A 248 7.61 -9.89 8.17
C THR A 248 7.84 -8.40 8.16
N ALA A 249 7.07 -7.64 8.93
CA ALA A 249 7.29 -6.21 9.05
C ALA A 249 8.68 -5.87 9.63
N ALA A 250 9.09 -6.54 10.71
CA ALA A 250 10.40 -6.34 11.33
C ALA A 250 11.54 -6.82 10.42
N ASP A 251 11.37 -7.98 9.78
CA ASP A 251 12.38 -8.57 8.90
C ASP A 251 12.63 -7.68 7.66
N LEU A 252 11.57 -7.14 7.04
CA LEU A 252 11.69 -6.18 5.94
C LEU A 252 12.31 -4.85 6.38
N ALA A 253 12.00 -4.36 7.58
CA ALA A 253 12.65 -3.16 8.13
C ALA A 253 14.17 -3.39 8.33
N GLY A 254 14.56 -4.60 8.73
CA GLY A 254 15.98 -5.03 8.76
C GLY A 254 16.63 -4.90 7.39
N ARG A 255 16.05 -5.54 6.36
CA ARG A 255 16.58 -5.49 4.98
C ARG A 255 16.63 -4.08 4.40
N ALA A 256 15.63 -3.24 4.68
CA ALA A 256 15.65 -1.85 4.24
C ALA A 256 16.80 -1.04 4.89
N GLN A 257 17.14 -1.32 6.14
CA GLN A 257 18.25 -0.63 6.82
C GLN A 257 19.62 -1.04 6.27
N GLU A 258 19.80 -2.29 5.83
CA GLU A 258 21.03 -2.78 5.19
C GLU A 258 21.39 -1.97 3.93
N VAL A 259 20.38 -1.47 3.21
CA VAL A 259 20.56 -0.64 2.01
C VAL A 259 20.49 0.87 2.30
N GLY A 260 20.45 1.29 3.57
CA GLY A 260 20.60 2.70 3.96
C GLY A 260 19.30 3.48 4.13
N PHE A 261 18.16 2.80 4.35
CA PHE A 261 17.02 3.42 5.01
C PHE A 261 17.21 3.50 6.52
N VAL A 262 16.40 4.33 7.17
CA VAL A 262 16.28 4.45 8.62
C VAL A 262 14.85 4.13 9.00
N ALA A 263 14.63 3.17 9.91
CA ALA A 263 13.29 2.91 10.43
C ALA A 263 12.80 4.13 11.25
N LYS A 264 11.65 4.69 10.87
CA LYS A 264 11.06 5.89 11.52
C LYS A 264 9.81 5.58 12.32
N GLY A 265 9.16 4.46 12.03
CA GLY A 265 8.01 4.00 12.80
C GLY A 265 7.35 2.78 12.18
N ASP A 266 6.47 2.18 12.97
CA ASP A 266 5.57 1.12 12.56
C ASP A 266 4.16 1.51 13.00
N LEU A 267 3.28 1.80 12.04
CA LEU A 267 1.87 2.09 12.32
C LEU A 267 1.04 0.83 12.12
N VAL A 268 0.20 0.51 13.09
CA VAL A 268 -0.71 -0.64 13.00
C VAL A 268 -2.01 -0.18 12.37
N TRP A 269 -2.34 -0.76 11.22
CA TRP A 269 -3.58 -0.51 10.51
C TRP A 269 -4.52 -1.71 10.59
N TYR A 270 -5.71 -1.49 11.15
CA TYR A 270 -6.79 -2.46 11.23
C TYR A 270 -7.97 -2.02 10.35
N GLN A 271 -8.30 -2.85 9.36
CA GLN A 271 -9.52 -2.69 8.57
C GLN A 271 -10.70 -3.33 9.31
N ALA A 272 -11.67 -2.51 9.70
CA ALA A 272 -12.85 -2.96 10.42
C ALA A 272 -13.66 -3.99 9.62
N GLY A 273 -14.19 -5.00 10.32
CA GLY A 273 -15.03 -6.05 9.72
C GLY A 273 -14.27 -7.30 9.26
N THR A 274 -12.99 -7.45 9.60
CA THR A 274 -12.22 -8.66 9.29
C THR A 274 -12.81 -9.88 10.02
N ARG A 275 -13.21 -10.90 9.27
CA ARG A 275 -13.83 -12.12 9.82
C ARG A 275 -12.79 -13.00 10.53
N LEU A 276 -13.04 -13.32 11.79
CA LEU A 276 -12.21 -14.25 12.56
C LEU A 276 -12.53 -15.70 12.22
N ARG A 277 -11.51 -16.56 12.33
CA ARG A 277 -11.61 -18.01 12.15
C ARG A 277 -10.99 -18.73 13.35
N PRO A 278 -11.51 -19.91 13.73
CA PRO A 278 -11.01 -20.66 14.88
C PRO A 278 -9.72 -21.44 14.53
N TYR A 279 -8.67 -20.72 14.14
CA TYR A 279 -7.37 -21.33 13.87
C TYR A 279 -6.80 -21.95 15.15
N GLY A 280 -6.11 -23.08 15.03
CA GLY A 280 -5.53 -23.83 16.16
C GLY A 280 -6.52 -24.60 17.04
N TYR A 281 -7.81 -24.21 17.10
CA TYR A 281 -8.79 -24.87 17.97
C TYR A 281 -9.04 -26.35 17.60
N PRO A 282 -9.16 -27.27 18.58
CA PRO A 282 -8.98 -27.08 20.03
C PRO A 282 -7.56 -27.39 20.54
N ARG A 283 -6.57 -27.53 19.65
CA ARG A 283 -5.29 -28.20 19.93
C ARG A 283 -4.08 -27.27 20.07
N GLY A 284 -4.20 -25.99 19.73
CA GLY A 284 -3.07 -25.06 19.81
C GLY A 284 -3.48 -23.60 19.57
N PHE A 285 -2.52 -22.70 19.76
CA PHE A 285 -2.68 -21.28 19.48
C PHE A 285 -2.23 -20.97 18.05
N VAL A 286 -3.12 -20.35 17.28
CA VAL A 286 -2.80 -19.74 15.98
C VAL A 286 -3.57 -18.42 15.89
N PRO A 287 -2.90 -17.28 15.76
CA PRO A 287 -3.57 -15.99 15.78
C PRO A 287 -4.36 -15.74 14.49
N ASN A 288 -5.41 -14.94 14.59
CA ASN A 288 -5.97 -14.25 13.43
C ASN A 288 -5.17 -12.97 13.21
N ILE A 289 -4.37 -12.91 12.16
CA ILE A 289 -3.61 -11.70 11.80
C ILE A 289 -4.55 -10.77 11.03
N VAL A 290 -5.20 -9.87 11.77
CA VAL A 290 -6.26 -8.98 11.24
C VAL A 290 -5.81 -7.56 10.95
N HIS A 291 -4.59 -7.20 11.36
CA HIS A 291 -3.98 -5.91 11.10
C HIS A 291 -2.87 -6.04 10.06
N GLN A 292 -2.43 -4.91 9.52
CA GLN A 292 -1.25 -4.75 8.69
C GLN A 292 -0.35 -3.70 9.34
N HIS A 293 0.95 -3.83 9.12
CA HIS A 293 1.94 -2.85 9.47
C HIS A 293 2.07 -1.83 8.33
N ILE A 294 2.28 -0.58 8.69
CA ILE A 294 2.67 0.50 7.79
C ILE A 294 4.06 0.90 8.27
N LEU A 295 5.07 0.27 7.69
CA LEU A 295 6.47 0.56 7.99
C LEU A 295 6.83 1.91 7.39
N VAL A 296 7.24 2.85 8.24
CA VAL A 296 7.72 4.16 7.82
C VAL A 296 9.24 4.12 7.79
N LEU A 297 9.80 4.27 6.60
CA LEU A 297 11.22 4.27 6.33
C LEU A 297 11.63 5.68 5.88
N GLY A 298 12.66 6.25 6.48
CA GLY A 298 13.22 7.53 6.08
C GLY A 298 14.58 7.35 5.41
N THR A 299 14.99 8.34 4.62
CA THR A 299 16.39 8.46 4.20
C THR A 299 17.11 9.46 5.12
N PRO A 300 18.42 9.29 5.34
CA PRO A 300 19.21 10.32 6.01
C PRO A 300 19.04 11.66 5.29
N GLY A 301 18.79 12.74 6.05
CA GLY A 301 18.74 14.09 5.50
C GLY A 301 20.14 14.57 5.06
N PRO A 302 20.23 15.61 4.21
CA PRO A 302 21.48 16.32 4.04
C PRO A 302 21.96 16.83 5.41
N ARG A 303 23.20 16.48 5.76
CA ARG A 303 23.86 17.00 6.97
C ARG A 303 24.14 18.49 6.82
#